data_AF-M0EEX8-F1
#
_entry.id   AF-M0EEX8-F1
#
_cell.length_a   1.000
_cell.length_b   1.000
_cell.length_c   1.000
_cell.angle_alpha   90.00
_cell.angle_beta   90.00
_cell.angle_gamma   90.00
#
_symmetry.space_group_name_H-M   'P 1'
#
loop_
_entity.id
_entity.type
_entity.pdbx_description
1 polymer ?
#
loop_
_entity_poly.entity_id
_entity_poly.type
_entity_poly.pdbx_seq_one_letter_code
_entity_poly.pdbx_strand_id
1 'polypeptide(L)'
;MTLDPIHVENIAQLAYGIGGDVDATDHDDLAERVWREWLPELRRDGRVVIEALGDHERRRAAIDDVALAERPFETVHGLDSGTINPTTFKNGLVVDVAHAAMASSPTDLDLHRDRTIVATVHAGDSTAGFDSEWTRRDEGHTKQRVLHVPRVNRYAERVVHALALYLAEGTHALDHADEVGELLVLDGPIYPKELFTWADRDPELGALAREAKPRAVIDKYVRLVERFVERDVPLAGFVKNPASGTAVRALSRAGVESPWPDDTALFTRLLERREPDGAGGTGGVADGDGAGPDAERGARLDDDLTFTTWFRSRGGADAAMAADGDALGVERELDPELYEPTFMVVYDPRTDVTYKLEAPYAFTRDAATRERLTRQVVAEVAATCGPPEPVSKADELARISATEKAALRRKFEERLGSDQQATYDDLRWGKETY
;
A
#
# COMPACT_ATOMS: atom_id res chain seq x y z
N MET A 1 -21.38 4.62 -24.74
CA MET A 1 -22.60 3.81 -24.87
C MET A 1 -22.79 3.08 -23.57
N THR A 2 -23.94 3.26 -22.91
CA THR A 2 -24.32 2.46 -21.74
C THR A 2 -24.94 1.14 -22.21
N LEU A 3 -24.84 0.10 -21.38
CA LEU A 3 -25.50 -1.18 -21.65
C LEU A 3 -27.01 -0.98 -21.76
N ASP A 4 -27.63 -1.65 -22.73
CA ASP A 4 -29.09 -1.73 -22.82
C ASP A 4 -29.65 -2.44 -21.58
N PRO A 5 -30.78 -1.99 -21.00
CA PRO A 5 -31.38 -2.61 -19.82
C PRO A 5 -31.59 -4.13 -19.93
N ILE A 6 -31.94 -4.63 -21.13
CA ILE A 6 -32.12 -6.07 -21.38
C ILE A 6 -30.79 -6.82 -21.27
N HIS A 7 -29.69 -6.20 -21.71
CA HIS A 7 -28.36 -6.79 -21.52
C HIS A 7 -27.94 -6.79 -20.05
N VAL A 8 -28.29 -5.75 -19.28
CA VAL A 8 -28.05 -5.72 -17.83
C VAL A 8 -28.81 -6.86 -17.13
N GLU A 9 -30.08 -7.06 -17.48
CA GLU A 9 -30.90 -8.14 -16.92
C GLU A 9 -30.35 -9.53 -17.28
N ASN A 10 -29.97 -9.75 -18.53
CA ASN A 10 -29.36 -11.01 -18.95
C ASN A 10 -28.01 -11.27 -18.26
N ILE A 11 -27.20 -10.23 -18.03
CA ILE A 11 -25.95 -10.34 -17.25
C ILE A 11 -26.25 -10.67 -15.78
N ALA A 12 -27.27 -10.07 -15.18
CA ALA A 12 -27.69 -10.38 -13.82
C ALA A 12 -28.17 -11.84 -13.70
N GLN A 13 -28.88 -12.37 -14.70
CA GLN A 13 -29.29 -13.79 -14.74
C GLN A 13 -28.09 -14.75 -14.78
N LEU A 14 -27.02 -14.41 -15.49
CA LEU A 14 -25.77 -15.18 -15.44
C LEU A 14 -25.16 -15.19 -14.03
N ALA A 15 -25.23 -14.08 -13.31
CA ALA A 15 -24.73 -14.00 -11.93
C ALA A 15 -25.52 -14.89 -10.95
N TYR A 16 -26.85 -14.96 -11.10
CA TYR A 16 -27.67 -15.88 -10.29
C TYR A 16 -27.32 -17.36 -10.55
N GLY A 17 -27.04 -17.72 -11.81
CA GLY A 17 -26.60 -19.07 -12.15
C GLY A 17 -25.24 -19.44 -11.56
N ILE A 18 -24.32 -18.47 -11.43
CA ILE A 18 -23.01 -18.69 -10.80
C ILE A 18 -23.13 -18.77 -9.28
N GLY A 19 -23.97 -17.93 -8.65
CA GLY A 19 -24.11 -17.87 -7.20
C GLY A 19 -24.67 -19.15 -6.57
N GLY A 20 -25.53 -19.89 -7.28
CA GLY A 20 -26.12 -21.14 -6.79
C GLY A 20 -25.15 -22.33 -6.68
N ASP A 21 -23.97 -22.25 -7.31
CA ASP A 21 -22.97 -23.32 -7.32
C ASP A 21 -21.82 -23.10 -6.32
N VAL A 22 -21.81 -21.96 -5.59
CA VAL A 22 -20.74 -21.60 -4.63
C VAL A 22 -21.23 -21.85 -3.20
N ASP A 23 -20.76 -22.93 -2.57
CA ASP A 23 -21.03 -23.19 -1.15
C ASP A 23 -20.20 -22.25 -0.25
N ALA A 24 -20.86 -21.24 0.31
CA ALA A 24 -20.23 -20.23 1.16
C ALA A 24 -19.85 -20.75 2.56
N THR A 25 -20.43 -21.87 3.00
CA THR A 25 -20.20 -22.49 4.32
C THR A 25 -18.88 -23.24 4.32
N ASP A 26 -18.57 -23.99 3.26
CA ASP A 26 -17.28 -24.66 3.08
C ASP A 26 -16.11 -23.67 3.11
N HIS A 27 -16.35 -22.43 2.65
CA HIS A 27 -15.36 -21.36 2.71
C HIS A 27 -15.10 -20.84 4.14
N ASP A 28 -16.10 -20.86 5.03
CA ASP A 28 -15.93 -20.47 6.45
C ASP A 28 -15.08 -21.48 7.22
N ASP A 29 -15.40 -22.77 7.06
CA ASP A 29 -14.64 -23.84 7.69
C ASP A 29 -13.19 -23.87 7.18
N LEU A 30 -12.99 -23.63 5.87
CA LEU A 30 -11.66 -23.49 5.30
C LEU A 30 -10.92 -22.28 5.88
N ALA A 31 -11.57 -21.12 6.00
CA ALA A 31 -10.96 -19.91 6.55
C ALA A 31 -10.52 -20.15 8.00
N GLU A 32 -11.40 -20.72 8.83
CA GLU A 32 -11.10 -21.03 10.22
C GLU A 32 -9.94 -22.03 10.36
N ARG A 33 -9.90 -23.04 9.48
CA ARG A 33 -8.77 -23.99 9.41
C ARG A 33 -7.46 -23.30 9.02
N VAL A 34 -7.48 -22.44 7.99
CA VAL A 34 -6.31 -21.63 7.59
C VAL A 34 -5.82 -20.78 8.76
N TRP A 35 -6.74 -20.14 9.49
CA TRP A 35 -6.40 -19.36 10.67
C TRP A 35 -5.73 -20.20 11.76
N ARG A 36 -6.30 -21.36 12.12
CA ARG A 36 -5.80 -22.16 13.25
C ARG A 36 -4.56 -22.97 12.94
N GLU A 37 -4.48 -23.54 11.75
CA GLU A 37 -3.47 -24.55 11.41
C GLU A 37 -2.31 -23.98 10.59
N TRP A 38 -2.54 -22.94 9.80
CA TRP A 38 -1.56 -22.46 8.81
C TRP A 38 -0.94 -21.11 9.15
N LEU A 39 -1.74 -20.13 9.58
CA LEU A 39 -1.26 -18.78 9.87
C LEU A 39 -0.37 -18.61 11.11
N PRO A 40 -0.37 -19.47 12.16
CA PRO A 40 0.58 -19.33 13.26
C PRO A 40 2.04 -19.40 12.79
N GLU A 41 2.32 -20.30 11.85
CA GLU A 41 3.63 -20.48 11.23
C GLU A 41 3.46 -21.03 9.80
N LEU A 42 3.24 -20.13 8.84
CA LEU A 42 3.03 -20.51 7.46
C LEU A 42 4.36 -20.78 6.78
N ARG A 43 4.51 -21.98 6.21
CA ARG A 43 5.72 -22.41 5.53
C ARG A 43 5.52 -22.55 4.02
N ARG A 44 6.58 -22.26 3.27
CA ARG A 44 6.69 -22.49 1.83
C ARG A 44 8.05 -23.10 1.55
N ASP A 45 8.06 -24.27 0.91
CA ASP A 45 9.28 -25.01 0.59
C ASP A 45 10.19 -25.23 1.83
N GLY A 46 9.57 -25.53 2.99
CA GLY A 46 10.25 -25.75 4.28
C GLY A 46 10.66 -24.48 5.04
N ARG A 47 10.64 -23.31 4.39
CA ARG A 47 10.95 -22.00 4.98
C ARG A 47 9.70 -21.34 5.57
N VAL A 48 9.83 -20.74 6.75
CA VAL A 48 8.75 -19.92 7.33
C VAL A 48 8.64 -18.60 6.56
N VAL A 49 7.47 -18.34 5.99
CA VAL A 49 7.21 -17.13 5.19
C VAL A 49 6.29 -16.14 5.90
N ILE A 50 5.43 -16.61 6.81
CA ILE A 50 4.63 -15.79 7.71
C ILE A 50 4.66 -16.47 9.09
N GLU A 51 4.83 -15.69 10.16
CA GLU A 51 4.92 -16.19 11.53
C GLU A 51 4.20 -15.23 12.48
N ALA A 52 3.32 -15.73 13.35
CA ALA A 52 2.64 -14.89 14.33
C ALA A 52 3.61 -14.34 15.40
N LEU A 53 3.41 -13.08 15.80
CA LEU A 53 4.20 -12.41 16.83
C LEU A 53 3.43 -12.36 18.15
N GLY A 54 3.81 -13.25 19.07
CA GLY A 54 3.10 -13.42 20.34
C GLY A 54 1.87 -14.31 20.19
N ASP A 55 0.79 -13.97 20.88
CA ASP A 55 -0.44 -14.77 20.86
C ASP A 55 -1.15 -14.67 19.50
N HIS A 56 -1.61 -15.81 18.99
CA HIS A 56 -2.28 -15.92 17.69
C HIS A 56 -3.79 -15.74 17.82
N GLU A 57 -4.24 -14.50 17.75
CA GLU A 57 -5.62 -14.11 18.06
C GLU A 57 -6.24 -13.19 16.99
N ARG A 58 -7.57 -13.29 16.86
CA ARG A 58 -8.40 -12.23 16.26
C ARG A 58 -9.01 -11.43 17.39
N ARG A 59 -8.96 -10.12 17.26
CA ARG A 59 -9.44 -9.16 18.24
C ARG A 59 -10.55 -8.31 17.64
N ARG A 60 -11.33 -7.71 18.52
CA ARG A 60 -12.43 -6.81 18.18
C ARG A 60 -12.41 -5.60 19.09
N ALA A 61 -12.86 -4.47 18.58
CA ALA A 61 -12.95 -3.22 19.30
C ALA A 61 -14.22 -2.48 18.91
N ALA A 62 -15.06 -2.18 19.89
CA ALA A 62 -16.26 -1.37 19.69
C ALA A 62 -15.87 0.01 19.18
N ILE A 63 -16.39 0.38 18.01
CA ILE A 63 -15.97 1.58 17.27
C ILE A 63 -16.12 2.84 18.13
N ASP A 64 -17.26 3.00 18.81
CA ASP A 64 -17.53 4.18 19.63
C ASP A 64 -16.54 4.30 20.80
N ASP A 65 -16.18 3.18 21.43
CA ASP A 65 -15.26 3.16 22.58
C ASP A 65 -13.83 3.50 22.14
N VAL A 66 -13.34 2.87 21.06
CA VAL A 66 -11.96 3.12 20.61
C VAL A 66 -11.79 4.45 19.90
N ALA A 67 -12.82 4.98 19.24
CA ALA A 67 -12.76 6.31 18.64
C ALA A 67 -12.48 7.39 19.71
N LEU A 68 -13.09 7.25 20.89
CA LEU A 68 -12.97 8.16 22.04
C LEU A 68 -11.77 7.87 22.96
N ALA A 69 -11.05 6.78 22.75
CA ALA A 69 -9.93 6.39 23.61
C ALA A 69 -8.74 7.36 23.48
N GLU A 70 -8.00 7.56 24.57
CA GLU A 70 -6.75 8.32 24.54
C GLU A 70 -5.74 7.69 23.57
N ARG A 71 -5.13 8.52 22.73
CA ARG A 71 -4.11 8.10 21.76
C ARG A 71 -2.77 7.88 22.48
N PRO A 72 -2.06 6.77 22.20
CA PRO A 72 -0.76 6.48 22.84
C PRO A 72 0.40 7.32 22.30
N PHE A 73 0.18 8.10 21.24
CA PHE A 73 1.13 9.05 20.69
C PHE A 73 0.49 10.45 20.68
N GLU A 74 1.15 11.42 21.29
CA GLU A 74 0.75 12.83 21.32
C GLU A 74 1.00 13.52 19.97
N THR A 75 2.04 13.10 19.24
CA THR A 75 2.35 13.63 17.90
C THR A 75 2.52 12.50 16.88
N VAL A 76 1.75 12.56 15.80
CA VAL A 76 1.81 11.59 14.70
C VAL A 76 2.03 12.32 13.39
N HIS A 77 2.99 11.83 12.62
CA HIS A 77 3.34 12.37 11.31
C HIS A 77 2.90 11.40 10.23
N GLY A 78 2.25 11.93 9.18
CA GLY A 78 1.88 11.21 7.98
C GLY A 78 2.76 11.64 6.83
N LEU A 79 3.11 10.73 5.92
CA LEU A 79 3.86 11.08 4.72
C LEU A 79 3.25 10.37 3.51
N ASP A 80 3.06 11.11 2.43
CA ASP A 80 2.60 10.57 1.16
C ASP A 80 3.39 11.19 -0.01
N SER A 81 3.32 10.54 -1.17
CA SER A 81 3.85 11.04 -2.42
C SER A 81 2.89 10.83 -3.59
N GLY A 82 2.70 11.88 -4.39
CA GLY A 82 1.83 11.88 -5.55
C GLY A 82 2.61 12.11 -6.85
N THR A 83 2.09 11.58 -7.97
CA THR A 83 2.71 11.76 -9.29
C THR A 83 1.77 12.33 -10.34
N ILE A 84 2.34 12.86 -11.42
CA ILE A 84 1.58 13.28 -12.60
C ILE A 84 1.25 12.13 -13.56
N ASN A 85 1.69 10.92 -13.21
CA ASN A 85 1.76 9.72 -14.03
C ASN A 85 2.68 9.85 -15.26
N PRO A 86 3.38 8.76 -15.63
CA PRO A 86 4.30 8.77 -16.75
C PRO A 86 3.64 9.27 -18.03
N THR A 87 4.39 10.08 -18.77
CA THR A 87 3.98 10.63 -20.05
C THR A 87 5.06 10.33 -21.08
N THR A 88 4.69 9.54 -22.08
CA THR A 88 5.54 9.27 -23.25
C THR A 88 5.34 10.36 -24.31
N PHE A 89 6.43 10.95 -24.80
CA PHE A 89 6.45 12.00 -25.81
C PHE A 89 6.90 11.45 -27.17
N LYS A 90 6.45 12.10 -28.27
CA LYS A 90 6.79 11.68 -29.65
C LYS A 90 8.29 11.77 -29.96
N ASN A 91 9.05 12.57 -29.22
CA ASN A 91 10.50 12.66 -29.33
C ASN A 91 11.25 11.51 -28.62
N GLY A 92 10.53 10.53 -28.06
CA GLY A 92 11.10 9.33 -27.43
C GLY A 92 11.48 9.50 -25.96
N LEU A 93 11.14 10.63 -25.34
CA LEU A 93 11.27 10.80 -23.89
C LEU A 93 10.07 10.22 -23.16
N VAL A 94 10.33 9.60 -22.02
CA VAL A 94 9.29 9.24 -21.05
C VAL A 94 9.58 9.98 -19.76
N VAL A 95 8.64 10.77 -19.28
CA VAL A 95 8.81 11.63 -18.09
C VAL A 95 7.74 11.32 -17.07
N ASP A 96 8.12 11.25 -15.81
CA ASP A 96 7.20 11.37 -14.68
C ASP A 96 7.75 12.41 -13.70
N VAL A 97 6.86 12.98 -12.90
CA VAL A 97 7.18 13.89 -11.81
C VAL A 97 6.40 13.44 -10.58
N ALA A 98 7.14 13.17 -9.51
CA ALA A 98 6.57 12.93 -8.20
C ALA A 98 6.89 14.08 -7.25
N HIS A 99 6.02 14.31 -6.28
CA HIS A 99 6.37 15.07 -5.10
C HIS A 99 5.86 14.41 -3.83
N ALA A 100 6.65 14.54 -2.76
CA ALA A 100 6.32 14.07 -1.43
C ALA A 100 6.02 15.24 -0.50
N ALA A 101 5.13 15.00 0.46
CA ALA A 101 4.75 15.93 1.51
C ALA A 101 4.56 15.18 2.84
N MET A 102 4.89 15.85 3.95
CA MET A 102 4.65 15.36 5.31
C MET A 102 3.60 16.23 5.98
N ALA A 103 2.71 15.58 6.73
CA ALA A 103 1.75 16.22 7.60
C ALA A 103 1.89 15.72 9.03
N SER A 104 1.24 16.40 9.96
CA SER A 104 1.30 16.12 11.39
C SER A 104 -0.07 16.33 12.04
N SER A 105 -0.30 15.59 13.13
CA SER A 105 -1.33 15.88 14.12
C SER A 105 -0.67 15.91 15.50
N PRO A 106 -0.71 17.05 16.23
CA PRO A 106 -1.27 18.34 15.83
C PRO A 106 -0.59 18.98 14.60
N THR A 107 -1.31 19.89 13.94
CA THR A 107 -0.86 20.54 12.69
C THR A 107 0.36 21.43 12.89
N ASP A 108 1.35 21.28 12.00
CA ASP A 108 2.53 22.15 11.86
C ASP A 108 2.59 22.70 10.42
N LEU A 109 2.33 24.00 10.25
CA LEU A 109 2.24 24.61 8.92
C LEU A 109 3.59 24.75 8.22
N ASP A 110 4.69 24.85 8.96
CA ASP A 110 6.03 24.98 8.37
C ASP A 110 6.44 23.63 7.76
N LEU A 111 6.21 22.53 8.49
CA LEU A 111 6.37 21.17 7.96
C LEU A 111 5.47 20.92 6.75
N HIS A 112 4.19 21.31 6.82
CA HIS A 112 3.21 21.03 5.77
C HIS A 112 3.50 21.81 4.48
N ARG A 113 4.34 22.84 4.52
CA ARG A 113 4.78 23.60 3.35
C ARG A 113 5.88 22.89 2.56
N ASP A 114 6.64 21.99 3.19
CA ASP A 114 7.82 21.41 2.56
C ASP A 114 7.47 20.39 1.47
N ARG A 115 8.25 20.40 0.38
CA ARG A 115 8.06 19.55 -0.79
C ARG A 115 9.39 18.99 -1.26
N THR A 116 9.42 17.69 -1.51
CA THR A 116 10.50 17.06 -2.28
C THR A 116 9.99 16.65 -3.65
N ILE A 117 10.53 17.24 -4.72
CA ILE A 117 10.09 17.03 -6.11
C ILE A 117 11.17 16.28 -6.90
N VAL A 118 10.78 15.17 -7.53
CA VAL A 118 11.67 14.39 -8.39
C VAL A 118 11.04 14.27 -9.77
N ALA A 119 11.74 14.80 -10.79
CA ALA A 119 11.40 14.52 -12.18
C ALA A 119 12.30 13.40 -12.70
N THR A 120 11.71 12.29 -13.12
CA THR A 120 12.45 11.20 -13.79
C THR A 120 12.27 11.29 -15.28
N VAL A 121 13.36 11.08 -16.03
CA VAL A 121 13.32 11.02 -17.48
C VAL A 121 14.02 9.77 -17.97
N HIS A 122 13.36 9.03 -18.87
CA HIS A 122 13.99 8.01 -19.69
C HIS A 122 14.18 8.56 -21.09
N ALA A 123 15.34 8.25 -21.69
CA ALA A 123 15.60 8.49 -23.10
C ALA A 123 16.21 7.26 -23.75
N GLY A 124 15.76 6.95 -24.97
CA GLY A 124 16.35 5.89 -25.79
C GLY A 124 17.74 6.23 -26.33
N ASP A 125 18.11 7.52 -26.37
CA ASP A 125 19.39 7.99 -26.90
C ASP A 125 20.52 7.90 -25.86
N SER A 126 21.62 7.27 -26.27
CA SER A 126 22.83 7.10 -25.47
C SER A 126 23.61 8.38 -25.15
N THR A 127 23.38 9.45 -25.90
CA THR A 127 24.18 10.67 -25.81
C THR A 127 23.58 11.72 -24.86
N ALA A 128 22.35 11.51 -24.41
CA ALA A 128 21.65 12.44 -23.54
C ALA A 128 21.95 12.17 -22.05
N GLY A 129 22.24 13.22 -21.28
CA GLY A 129 22.40 13.19 -19.83
C GLY A 129 21.52 14.24 -19.19
N PHE A 130 20.57 13.82 -18.35
CA PHE A 130 19.60 14.72 -17.73
C PHE A 130 19.71 14.79 -16.20
N ASP A 131 20.64 14.04 -15.60
CA ASP A 131 20.83 14.06 -14.15
C ASP A 131 21.17 15.47 -13.67
N SER A 132 20.52 15.91 -12.60
CA SER A 132 20.82 17.17 -11.93
C SER A 132 21.17 16.93 -10.46
N GLU A 133 21.98 17.83 -9.92
CA GLU A 133 22.14 17.94 -8.47
C GLU A 133 20.82 18.34 -7.80
N TRP A 134 20.72 18.06 -6.50
CA TRP A 134 19.63 18.58 -5.68
C TRP A 134 19.72 20.10 -5.56
N THR A 135 18.60 20.78 -5.81
CA THR A 135 18.48 22.24 -5.67
C THR A 135 17.34 22.60 -4.73
N ARG A 136 17.42 23.79 -4.10
CA ARG A 136 16.35 24.33 -3.27
C ARG A 136 15.66 25.52 -3.93
N ARG A 137 14.36 25.65 -3.72
CA ARG A 137 13.46 26.72 -4.19
C ARG A 137 12.47 27.06 -3.06
N ASP A 138 11.63 28.07 -3.31
CA ASP A 138 10.61 28.54 -2.36
C ASP A 138 11.18 28.77 -0.95
N GLU A 139 12.20 29.63 -0.85
CA GLU A 139 12.85 29.97 0.44
C GLU A 139 13.47 28.77 1.20
N GLY A 140 13.61 27.62 0.55
CA GLY A 140 14.13 26.40 1.15
C GLY A 140 13.09 25.29 1.30
N HIS A 141 11.79 25.63 1.21
CA HIS A 141 10.68 24.70 1.38
C HIS A 141 10.50 23.71 0.22
N THR A 142 11.13 23.96 -0.93
CA THR A 142 11.11 22.99 -2.03
C THR A 142 12.51 22.48 -2.31
N LYS A 143 12.71 21.16 -2.21
CA LYS A 143 13.90 20.45 -2.66
C LYS A 143 13.58 19.69 -3.94
N GLN A 144 14.40 19.82 -4.99
CA GLN A 144 14.08 19.22 -6.29
C GLN A 144 15.29 18.75 -7.09
N ARG A 145 15.08 17.74 -7.94
CA ARG A 145 16.08 17.25 -8.92
C ARG A 145 15.44 16.61 -10.16
N VAL A 146 16.25 16.46 -11.20
CA VAL A 146 16.00 15.58 -12.35
C VAL A 146 16.85 14.32 -12.21
N LEU A 147 16.25 13.15 -12.41
CA LEU A 147 16.91 11.85 -12.44
C LEU A 147 16.75 11.23 -13.84
N HIS A 148 17.87 11.04 -14.53
CA HIS A 148 17.86 10.24 -15.77
C HIS A 148 17.75 8.76 -15.37
N VAL A 149 16.65 8.07 -15.64
CA VAL A 149 16.56 6.64 -15.28
C VAL A 149 17.45 5.78 -16.19
N PRO A 150 17.93 4.62 -15.73
CA PRO A 150 18.69 3.72 -16.59
C PRO A 150 17.84 3.25 -17.78
N ARG A 151 18.53 2.84 -18.85
CA ARG A 151 17.84 2.41 -20.06
C ARG A 151 17.14 1.08 -19.81
N VAL A 152 15.85 1.11 -20.05
CA VAL A 152 14.97 -0.04 -20.05
C VAL A 152 14.15 -0.01 -21.34
N ASN A 153 13.80 -1.16 -21.88
CA ASN A 153 13.04 -1.23 -23.12
C ASN A 153 11.54 -0.93 -22.88
N ARG A 154 10.73 -1.96 -22.66
CA ARG A 154 9.27 -1.87 -22.61
C ARG A 154 8.69 -1.38 -21.27
N TYR A 155 9.54 -1.16 -20.27
CA TYR A 155 9.11 -0.79 -18.92
C TYR A 155 9.43 0.66 -18.56
N ALA A 156 9.73 1.52 -19.54
CA ALA A 156 10.16 2.89 -19.31
C ALA A 156 9.18 3.66 -18.40
N GLU A 157 7.87 3.62 -18.69
CA GLU A 157 6.83 4.27 -17.88
C GLU A 157 6.83 3.77 -16.42
N ARG A 158 6.86 2.45 -16.22
CA ARG A 158 6.91 1.85 -14.89
C ARG A 158 8.17 2.28 -14.11
N VAL A 159 9.32 2.28 -14.76
CA VAL A 159 10.60 2.59 -14.13
C VAL A 159 10.68 4.07 -13.76
N VAL A 160 10.27 4.98 -14.66
CA VAL A 160 10.23 6.42 -14.32
C VAL A 160 9.27 6.68 -13.17
N HIS A 161 8.09 6.05 -13.18
CA HIS A 161 7.11 6.19 -12.11
C HIS A 161 7.66 5.79 -10.75
N ALA A 162 8.12 4.53 -10.63
CA ALA A 162 8.58 3.98 -9.36
C ALA A 162 9.78 4.77 -8.81
N LEU A 163 10.73 5.15 -9.69
CA LEU A 163 11.91 5.90 -9.25
C LEU A 163 11.59 7.35 -8.90
N ALA A 164 10.60 7.99 -9.54
CA ALA A 164 10.16 9.33 -9.13
C ALA A 164 9.52 9.28 -7.75
N LEU A 165 8.49 8.42 -7.61
CA LEU A 165 7.68 8.26 -6.41
C LEU A 165 8.56 7.95 -5.20
N TYR A 166 9.27 6.83 -5.23
CA TYR A 166 9.99 6.35 -4.06
C TYR A 166 11.23 7.18 -3.72
N LEU A 167 11.86 7.84 -4.71
CA LEU A 167 12.97 8.74 -4.42
C LEU A 167 12.48 10.04 -3.76
N ALA A 168 11.33 10.58 -4.20
CA ALA A 168 10.72 11.74 -3.57
C ALA A 168 10.31 11.41 -2.12
N GLU A 169 9.55 10.32 -1.94
CA GLU A 169 9.09 9.82 -0.63
C GLU A 169 10.25 9.55 0.33
N GLY A 170 11.19 8.67 -0.04
CA GLY A 170 12.28 8.27 0.83
C GLY A 170 13.27 9.41 1.13
N THR A 171 13.44 10.36 0.21
CA THR A 171 14.26 11.55 0.49
C THR A 171 13.55 12.50 1.45
N HIS A 172 12.26 12.74 1.25
CA HIS A 172 11.49 13.63 2.12
C HIS A 172 11.39 13.05 3.54
N ALA A 173 11.08 11.76 3.67
CA ALA A 173 11.02 11.07 4.95
C ALA A 173 12.33 11.17 5.74
N LEU A 174 13.47 11.03 5.06
CA LEU A 174 14.79 11.16 5.68
C LEU A 174 15.17 12.59 6.04
N ASP A 175 14.89 13.56 5.16
CA ASP A 175 15.22 14.97 5.41
C ASP A 175 14.45 15.51 6.64
N HIS A 176 13.23 15.02 6.88
CA HIS A 176 12.37 15.40 8.01
C HIS A 176 12.34 14.39 9.16
N ALA A 177 13.20 13.36 9.11
CA ALA A 177 13.20 12.30 10.13
C ALA A 177 13.37 12.86 11.55
N ASP A 178 14.17 13.92 11.71
CA ASP A 178 14.47 14.54 13.00
C ASP A 178 13.33 15.39 13.56
N GLU A 179 12.37 15.80 12.73
CA GLU A 179 11.18 16.58 13.12
C GLU A 179 10.08 15.68 13.69
N VAL A 180 10.10 14.37 13.38
CA VAL A 180 9.09 13.42 13.88
C VAL A 180 9.34 13.10 15.36
N GLY A 181 8.45 13.59 16.22
CA GLY A 181 8.55 13.42 17.68
C GLY A 181 8.29 12.00 18.19
N GLU A 182 7.16 11.39 17.82
CA GLU A 182 6.75 10.12 18.44
C GLU A 182 6.31 8.99 17.49
N LEU A 183 5.78 9.29 16.30
CA LEU A 183 5.40 8.28 15.31
C LEU A 183 5.42 8.85 13.89
N LEU A 184 6.05 8.12 12.96
CA LEU A 184 5.88 8.33 11.51
C LEU A 184 5.02 7.20 10.92
N VAL A 185 4.02 7.58 10.13
CA VAL A 185 3.17 6.67 9.35
C VAL A 185 3.29 7.04 7.87
N LEU A 186 3.82 6.11 7.06
CA LEU A 186 3.84 6.26 5.59
C LEU A 186 2.47 5.88 5.02
N ASP A 187 2.00 6.60 3.99
CA ASP A 187 0.80 6.26 3.22
C ASP A 187 1.07 5.13 2.23
N GLY A 188 1.40 3.97 2.76
CA GLY A 188 1.81 2.82 1.99
C GLY A 188 2.69 1.88 2.80
N PRO A 189 3.33 0.92 2.12
CA PRO A 189 4.21 -0.02 2.78
C PRO A 189 5.51 0.67 3.27
N ILE A 190 6.14 0.11 4.30
CA ILE A 190 7.41 0.64 4.87
C ILE A 190 8.62 0.53 3.94
N TYR A 191 8.45 -0.12 2.79
CA TYR A 191 9.49 -0.34 1.79
C TYR A 191 8.89 -0.21 0.38
N PRO A 192 9.72 0.11 -0.64
CA PRO A 192 9.26 0.27 -2.02
C PRO A 192 8.97 -1.09 -2.66
N LYS A 193 7.84 -1.72 -2.28
CA LYS A 193 7.51 -3.11 -2.66
C LYS A 193 7.48 -3.33 -4.17
N GLU A 194 7.11 -2.31 -4.95
CA GLU A 194 7.13 -2.46 -6.41
C GLU A 194 8.55 -2.79 -6.91
N LEU A 195 9.59 -2.11 -6.42
CA LEU A 195 10.97 -2.39 -6.78
C LEU A 195 11.38 -3.81 -6.38
N PHE A 196 10.89 -4.32 -5.25
CA PHE A 196 11.18 -5.68 -4.81
C PHE A 196 10.55 -6.76 -5.70
N THR A 197 9.41 -6.47 -6.32
CA THR A 197 8.74 -7.39 -7.25
C THR A 197 9.33 -7.41 -8.66
N TRP A 198 10.27 -6.51 -8.98
CA TRP A 198 10.82 -6.40 -10.34
C TRP A 198 11.51 -7.68 -10.81
N ALA A 199 12.26 -8.35 -9.93
CA ALA A 199 12.93 -9.61 -10.25
C ALA A 199 11.95 -10.77 -10.51
N ASP A 200 10.81 -10.81 -9.83
CA ASP A 200 9.78 -11.82 -10.03
C ASP A 200 8.98 -11.60 -11.34
N ARG A 201 8.94 -10.36 -11.82
CA ARG A 201 8.17 -9.96 -13.01
C ARG A 201 8.96 -10.19 -14.31
N ASP A 202 10.21 -9.76 -14.36
CA ASP A 202 11.04 -9.85 -15.56
C ASP A 202 12.55 -9.82 -15.24
N PRO A 203 13.39 -10.65 -15.88
CA PRO A 203 14.84 -10.62 -15.68
C PRO A 203 15.52 -9.26 -15.93
N GLU A 204 15.06 -8.48 -16.93
CA GLU A 204 15.58 -7.14 -17.23
C GLU A 204 15.32 -6.18 -16.06
N LEU A 205 14.09 -6.23 -15.50
CA LEU A 205 13.72 -5.44 -14.33
C LEU A 205 14.47 -5.89 -13.07
N GLY A 206 14.69 -7.20 -12.91
CA GLY A 206 15.51 -7.74 -11.81
C GLY A 206 16.96 -7.28 -11.84
N ALA A 207 17.57 -7.21 -13.02
CA ALA A 207 18.92 -6.66 -13.19
C ALA A 207 18.94 -5.15 -12.90
N LEU A 208 17.96 -4.42 -13.44
CA LEU A 208 17.80 -2.98 -13.22
C LEU A 208 17.68 -2.63 -11.74
N ALA A 209 16.91 -3.41 -10.96
CA ALA A 209 16.70 -3.18 -9.53
C ALA A 209 18.01 -3.17 -8.71
N ARG A 210 19.07 -3.81 -9.22
CA ARG A 210 20.41 -3.87 -8.60
C ARG A 210 21.35 -2.76 -9.08
N GLU A 211 20.94 -1.94 -10.05
CA GLU A 211 21.73 -0.81 -10.50
C GLU A 211 21.78 0.32 -9.47
N ALA A 212 22.76 1.21 -9.62
CA ALA A 212 23.03 2.26 -8.64
C ALA A 212 21.81 3.17 -8.34
N LYS A 213 20.97 3.48 -9.34
CA LYS A 213 19.83 4.40 -9.17
C LYS A 213 18.67 3.77 -8.39
N PRO A 214 18.13 2.59 -8.77
CA PRO A 214 17.14 1.90 -7.94
C PRO A 214 17.68 1.51 -6.56
N ARG A 215 18.94 1.07 -6.48
CA ARG A 215 19.56 0.75 -5.19
C ARG A 215 19.65 1.95 -4.26
N ALA A 216 19.95 3.15 -4.79
CA ALA A 216 19.96 4.38 -4.01
C ALA A 216 18.56 4.75 -3.48
N VAL A 217 17.49 4.34 -4.14
CA VAL A 217 16.12 4.51 -3.63
C VAL A 217 15.90 3.57 -2.44
N ILE A 218 16.24 2.29 -2.58
CA ILE A 218 16.08 1.30 -1.49
C ILE A 218 16.92 1.69 -0.27
N ASP A 219 18.14 2.19 -0.49
CA ASP A 219 19.01 2.74 0.55
C ASP A 219 18.29 3.82 1.37
N LYS A 220 17.48 4.70 0.75
CA LYS A 220 16.70 5.70 1.52
C LYS A 220 15.79 5.08 2.56
N TYR A 221 15.10 3.98 2.25
CA TYR A 221 14.21 3.31 3.21
C TYR A 221 14.98 2.52 4.26
N VAL A 222 16.12 1.93 3.90
CA VAL A 222 17.02 1.25 4.86
C VAL A 222 17.55 2.27 5.88
N ARG A 223 18.09 3.41 5.41
CA ARG A 223 18.54 4.51 6.26
C ARG A 223 17.41 5.11 7.08
N LEU A 224 16.19 5.14 6.56
CA LEU A 224 15.02 5.63 7.29
C LEU A 224 14.75 4.72 8.50
N VAL A 225 14.70 3.40 8.30
CA VAL A 225 14.54 2.44 9.40
C VAL A 225 15.66 2.61 10.43
N GLU A 226 16.91 2.67 9.98
CA GLU A 226 18.06 2.85 10.88
C GLU A 226 17.96 4.13 11.70
N ARG A 227 17.59 5.26 11.06
CA ARG A 227 17.45 6.55 11.74
C ARG A 227 16.34 6.52 12.79
N PHE A 228 15.20 5.91 12.47
CA PHE A 228 14.08 5.82 13.41
C PHE A 228 14.37 4.85 14.57
N VAL A 229 15.11 3.78 14.31
CA VAL A 229 15.62 2.87 15.37
C VAL A 229 16.62 3.59 16.27
N GLU A 230 17.56 4.36 15.70
CA GLU A 230 18.53 5.15 16.48
C GLU A 230 17.83 6.18 17.39
N ARG A 231 16.76 6.80 16.89
CA ARG A 231 15.97 7.81 17.61
C ARG A 231 14.99 7.23 18.62
N ASP A 232 14.79 5.91 18.63
CA ASP A 232 13.73 5.23 19.41
C ASP A 232 12.32 5.78 19.12
N VAL A 233 12.06 6.09 17.84
CA VAL A 233 10.76 6.58 17.35
C VAL A 233 10.20 5.52 16.39
N PRO A 234 9.01 4.97 16.65
CA PRO A 234 8.40 4.00 15.75
C PRO A 234 8.13 4.54 14.35
N LEU A 235 8.37 3.67 13.36
CA LEU A 235 8.00 3.86 11.96
C LEU A 235 6.97 2.80 11.56
N ALA A 236 5.88 3.23 10.96
CA ALA A 236 4.84 2.37 10.42
C ALA A 236 4.46 2.77 8.99
N GLY A 237 3.80 1.86 8.28
CA GLY A 237 3.20 2.08 6.98
C GLY A 237 1.73 1.65 6.99
N PHE A 238 0.83 2.50 6.51
CA PHE A 238 -0.60 2.23 6.45
C PHE A 238 -1.02 1.95 5.00
N VAL A 239 -1.35 0.71 4.69
CA VAL A 239 -1.71 0.27 3.34
C VAL A 239 -3.23 0.22 3.19
N LYS A 240 -3.79 1.17 2.42
CA LYS A 240 -5.23 1.31 2.17
C LYS A 240 -5.85 0.13 1.41
N ASN A 241 -5.11 -0.42 0.45
CA ASN A 241 -5.53 -1.51 -0.42
C ASN A 241 -4.41 -2.55 -0.52
N PRO A 242 -4.21 -3.38 0.52
CA PRO A 242 -3.21 -4.44 0.44
C PRO A 242 -3.54 -5.37 -0.73
N ALA A 243 -2.53 -5.79 -1.49
CA ALA A 243 -2.68 -6.72 -2.61
C ALA A 243 -1.55 -7.76 -2.59
N SER A 244 -1.30 -8.34 -1.40
CA SER A 244 -0.33 -9.42 -1.23
C SER A 244 -0.98 -10.75 -1.58
N GLY A 245 -0.21 -11.71 -2.08
CA GLY A 245 -0.65 -13.09 -2.26
C GLY A 245 0.28 -14.09 -1.58
N THR A 246 1.03 -13.66 -0.56
CA THR A 246 2.03 -14.50 0.10
C THR A 246 1.38 -15.66 0.82
N ALA A 247 0.29 -15.42 1.55
CA ALA A 247 -0.43 -16.47 2.27
C ALA A 247 -1.14 -17.41 1.30
N VAL A 248 -1.97 -16.89 0.40
CA VAL A 248 -2.74 -17.71 -0.55
C VAL A 248 -1.85 -18.54 -1.48
N ARG A 249 -0.70 -18.00 -1.91
CA ARG A 249 0.26 -18.77 -2.73
C ARG A 249 0.98 -19.86 -1.92
N ALA A 250 1.27 -19.61 -0.65
CA ALA A 250 1.87 -20.64 0.22
C ALA A 250 0.87 -21.77 0.49
N LEU A 251 -0.41 -21.44 0.75
CA LEU A 251 -1.51 -22.40 0.88
C LEU A 251 -1.68 -23.25 -0.39
N SER A 252 -1.75 -22.60 -1.55
CA SER A 252 -1.87 -23.28 -2.84
C SER A 252 -0.71 -24.26 -3.08
N ARG A 253 0.53 -23.88 -2.76
CA ARG A 253 1.69 -24.78 -2.86
C ARG A 253 1.63 -25.97 -1.90
N ALA A 254 0.94 -25.80 -0.77
CA ALA A 254 0.73 -26.87 0.19
C ALA A 254 -0.47 -27.76 -0.16
N GLY A 255 -1.11 -27.54 -1.31
CA GLY A 255 -2.25 -28.33 -1.80
C GLY A 255 -3.60 -27.86 -1.28
N VAL A 256 -3.68 -26.68 -0.67
CA VAL A 256 -4.94 -26.07 -0.24
C VAL A 256 -5.53 -25.27 -1.41
N GLU A 257 -6.70 -25.67 -1.88
CA GLU A 257 -7.46 -24.93 -2.89
C GLU A 257 -8.12 -23.71 -2.24
N SER A 258 -7.40 -22.58 -2.26
CA SER A 258 -7.87 -21.31 -1.73
C SER A 258 -8.88 -20.67 -2.71
N PRO A 259 -10.13 -20.39 -2.30
CA PRO A 259 -11.10 -19.67 -3.13
C PRO A 259 -10.77 -18.17 -3.23
N TRP A 260 -9.88 -17.66 -2.37
CA TRP A 260 -9.50 -16.26 -2.34
C TRP A 260 -8.41 -15.93 -3.38
N PRO A 261 -8.58 -14.83 -4.15
CA PRO A 261 -7.60 -14.41 -5.15
C PRO A 261 -6.30 -13.87 -4.53
N ASP A 262 -6.39 -13.29 -3.34
CA ASP A 262 -5.27 -12.67 -2.63
C ASP A 262 -5.43 -12.75 -1.10
N ASP A 263 -4.41 -12.31 -0.38
CA ASP A 263 -4.39 -12.32 1.08
C ASP A 263 -5.46 -11.38 1.66
N THR A 264 -5.80 -10.31 0.96
CA THR A 264 -6.81 -9.33 1.41
C THR A 264 -8.18 -9.97 1.44
N ALA A 265 -8.58 -10.69 0.40
CA ALA A 265 -9.83 -11.43 0.37
C ALA A 265 -9.88 -12.53 1.47
N LEU A 266 -8.77 -13.22 1.72
CA LEU A 266 -8.66 -14.17 2.83
C LEU A 266 -8.88 -13.48 4.18
N PHE A 267 -8.17 -12.37 4.45
CA PHE A 267 -8.29 -11.68 5.73
C PHE A 267 -9.63 -10.97 5.92
N THR A 268 -10.22 -10.41 4.85
CA THR A 268 -11.60 -9.89 4.89
C THR A 268 -12.54 -11.01 5.34
N ARG A 269 -12.45 -12.19 4.72
CA ARG A 269 -13.31 -13.33 5.10
C ARG A 269 -13.11 -13.79 6.55
N LEU A 270 -11.89 -13.70 7.08
CA LEU A 270 -11.54 -14.07 8.46
C LEU A 270 -12.02 -13.06 9.52
N LEU A 271 -12.14 -11.79 9.14
CA LEU A 271 -12.39 -10.67 10.04
C LEU A 271 -13.84 -10.16 9.95
N GLU A 272 -14.49 -10.34 8.80
CA GLU A 272 -15.89 -9.95 8.61
C GLU A 272 -16.80 -10.71 9.59
N ARG A 273 -17.60 -9.94 10.33
CA ARG A 273 -18.62 -10.47 11.24
C ARG A 273 -19.99 -10.35 10.59
N ARG A 274 -20.79 -11.40 10.72
CA ARG A 274 -22.17 -11.41 10.25
C ARG A 274 -23.13 -11.94 11.31
N GLU A 275 -24.39 -11.57 11.19
CA GLU A 275 -25.46 -12.13 12.00
C GLU A 275 -25.58 -13.64 11.75
N PRO A 276 -25.78 -14.45 12.79
CA PRO A 276 -26.04 -15.87 12.61
C PRO A 276 -27.38 -16.08 11.88
N ASP A 277 -27.41 -17.01 10.94
CA ASP A 277 -28.62 -17.36 10.19
C ASP A 277 -29.78 -17.67 11.13
N GLY A 278 -30.91 -16.99 10.91
CA GLY A 278 -32.14 -17.19 11.68
C GLY A 278 -32.31 -16.29 12.92
N ALA A 279 -31.41 -15.33 13.17
CA ALA A 279 -31.60 -14.30 14.21
C ALA A 279 -32.52 -13.12 13.80
N GLY A 280 -33.04 -13.13 12.57
CA GLY A 280 -34.00 -12.15 12.05
C GLY A 280 -35.38 -12.26 12.70
N GLY A 281 -35.52 -11.77 13.94
CA GLY A 281 -36.81 -11.55 14.58
C GLY A 281 -37.55 -10.37 13.96
N THR A 282 -38.58 -10.67 13.17
CA THR A 282 -39.77 -9.83 12.86
C THR A 282 -39.51 -8.33 12.61
N GLY A 283 -39.28 -7.95 11.35
CA GLY A 283 -39.32 -6.55 10.97
C GLY A 283 -39.05 -6.26 9.50
N GLY A 284 -40.05 -6.47 8.64
CA GLY A 284 -40.05 -5.97 7.27
C GLY A 284 -40.09 -7.07 6.22
N VAL A 285 -41.25 -7.26 5.60
CA VAL A 285 -41.41 -8.04 4.38
C VAL A 285 -40.63 -7.30 3.29
N ALA A 286 -39.49 -7.83 2.87
CA ALA A 286 -38.88 -7.47 1.60
C ALA A 286 -39.49 -8.38 0.53
N ASP A 287 -40.57 -7.91 -0.10
CA ASP A 287 -40.98 -8.41 -1.40
C ASP A 287 -39.88 -8.04 -2.41
N GLY A 288 -39.05 -9.02 -2.75
CA GLY A 288 -37.99 -8.88 -3.74
C GLY A 288 -37.33 -10.22 -4.01
N ASP A 289 -37.72 -10.87 -5.11
CA ASP A 289 -37.06 -12.04 -5.68
C ASP A 289 -35.62 -11.71 -6.09
N GLY A 290 -34.71 -11.75 -5.13
CA GLY A 290 -33.31 -11.39 -5.28
C GLY A 290 -32.44 -11.96 -4.16
N ALA A 291 -32.63 -13.23 -3.84
CA ALA A 291 -31.72 -13.95 -2.96
C ALA A 291 -30.41 -14.21 -3.73
N GLY A 292 -29.45 -13.28 -3.61
CA GLY A 292 -28.07 -13.53 -4.00
C GLY A 292 -27.36 -14.46 -3.01
N PRO A 293 -26.18 -15.00 -3.36
CA PRO A 293 -25.41 -15.92 -2.51
C PRO A 293 -24.99 -15.33 -1.14
N ASP A 294 -25.11 -14.01 -0.93
CA ASP A 294 -24.90 -13.36 0.37
C ASP A 294 -26.09 -13.47 1.35
N ALA A 295 -27.28 -13.90 0.89
CA ALA A 295 -28.47 -14.03 1.73
C ALA A 295 -28.36 -15.18 2.75
N GLU A 296 -27.47 -16.14 2.50
CA GLU A 296 -27.23 -17.32 3.34
C GLU A 296 -26.22 -17.07 4.47
N ARG A 297 -25.72 -15.83 4.64
CA ARG A 297 -24.65 -15.55 5.60
C ARG A 297 -25.01 -14.49 6.64
N GLY A 298 -26.26 -14.04 6.67
CA GLY A 298 -26.75 -12.95 7.51
C GLY A 298 -26.19 -11.56 7.14
N ALA A 299 -26.78 -10.52 7.74
CA ALA A 299 -26.34 -9.14 7.55
C ALA A 299 -24.96 -8.90 8.20
N ARG A 300 -24.14 -8.06 7.58
CA ARG A 300 -22.83 -7.67 8.15
C ARG A 300 -23.04 -6.85 9.43
N LEU A 301 -22.29 -7.20 10.46
CA LEU A 301 -22.24 -6.45 11.73
C LEU A 301 -21.21 -5.33 11.62
N ASP A 302 -21.62 -4.11 11.92
CA ASP A 302 -20.84 -2.87 11.72
C ASP A 302 -20.47 -2.13 13.01
N ASP A 303 -20.60 -2.79 14.16
CA ASP A 303 -20.40 -2.24 15.50
C ASP A 303 -18.94 -2.27 15.99
N ASP A 304 -18.16 -3.26 15.55
CA ASP A 304 -16.76 -3.43 15.94
C ASP A 304 -15.81 -3.38 14.74
N LEU A 305 -14.66 -2.73 14.91
CA LEU A 305 -13.49 -3.05 14.10
C LEU A 305 -12.95 -4.42 14.50
N THR A 306 -12.59 -5.24 13.53
CA THR A 306 -11.93 -6.53 13.75
C THR A 306 -10.53 -6.52 13.18
N PHE A 307 -9.59 -7.14 13.89
CA PHE A 307 -8.19 -7.11 13.51
C PHE A 307 -7.42 -8.33 14.02
N THR A 308 -6.29 -8.59 13.40
CA THR A 308 -5.44 -9.74 13.74
C THR A 308 -4.39 -9.38 14.79
N THR A 309 -3.73 -10.41 15.34
CA THR A 309 -2.37 -10.28 15.84
C THR A 309 -1.40 -9.75 14.77
N TRP A 310 -0.16 -9.46 15.17
CA TRP A 310 0.90 -9.11 14.21
C TRP A 310 1.58 -10.38 13.69
N PHE A 311 2.08 -10.29 12.46
CA PHE A 311 2.82 -11.33 11.78
C PHE A 311 4.15 -10.80 11.28
N ARG A 312 5.19 -11.64 11.29
CA ARG A 312 6.47 -11.39 10.63
C ARG A 312 6.44 -12.00 9.24
N SER A 313 6.75 -11.20 8.21
CA SER A 313 6.66 -11.58 6.80
C SER A 313 8.05 -11.72 6.18
N ARG A 314 8.27 -12.85 5.50
CA ARG A 314 9.52 -13.20 4.79
C ARG A 314 9.26 -13.70 3.37
N GLY A 315 8.03 -13.58 2.90
CA GLY A 315 7.58 -14.08 1.60
C GLY A 315 7.15 -12.97 0.65
N GLY A 316 7.05 -13.31 -0.65
CA GLY A 316 6.66 -12.34 -1.67
C GLY A 316 7.68 -11.20 -1.77
N ALA A 317 7.19 -9.96 -1.88
CA ALA A 317 8.04 -8.77 -1.93
C ALA A 317 8.91 -8.60 -0.68
N ASP A 318 8.46 -9.09 0.48
CA ASP A 318 9.17 -8.94 1.76
C ASP A 318 10.42 -9.81 1.84
N ALA A 319 10.53 -10.83 0.98
CA ALA A 319 11.69 -11.71 0.92
C ALA A 319 13.01 -10.95 0.64
N ALA A 320 12.94 -9.79 -0.04
CA ALA A 320 14.10 -8.93 -0.27
C ALA A 320 14.71 -8.40 1.04
N MET A 321 13.87 -8.14 2.04
CA MET A 321 14.27 -7.60 3.35
C MET A 321 14.34 -8.66 4.45
N ALA A 322 14.06 -9.93 4.13
CA ALA A 322 14.28 -11.04 5.06
C ALA A 322 15.75 -11.11 5.53
N ALA A 323 15.99 -11.76 6.67
CA ALA A 323 17.33 -11.90 7.23
C ALA A 323 18.31 -12.61 6.28
N ASP A 324 17.81 -13.61 5.54
CA ASP A 324 18.51 -14.34 4.48
C ASP A 324 18.36 -13.68 3.09
N GLY A 325 17.66 -12.55 3.01
CA GLY A 325 17.58 -11.69 1.82
C GLY A 325 18.80 -10.77 1.69
N ASP A 326 19.07 -10.31 0.47
CA ASP A 326 20.23 -9.47 0.15
C ASP A 326 19.92 -7.97 0.07
N ALA A 327 18.68 -7.54 0.37
CA ALA A 327 18.22 -6.16 0.23
C ALA A 327 18.57 -5.53 -1.14
N LEU A 328 18.61 -6.35 -2.20
CA LEU A 328 19.06 -5.96 -3.54
C LEU A 328 20.46 -5.31 -3.56
N GLY A 329 21.33 -5.74 -2.64
CA GLY A 329 22.72 -5.29 -2.53
C GLY A 329 22.91 -3.97 -1.79
N VAL A 330 21.89 -3.51 -1.04
CA VAL A 330 22.01 -2.40 -0.08
C VAL A 330 22.66 -2.89 1.21
N GLU A 331 23.62 -2.11 1.73
CA GLU A 331 24.26 -2.40 3.01
C GLU A 331 23.32 -2.04 4.17
N ARG A 332 23.31 -2.88 5.21
CA ARG A 332 22.50 -2.73 6.42
C ARG A 332 23.42 -2.58 7.63
N GLU A 333 23.14 -1.60 8.49
CA GLU A 333 23.93 -1.36 9.72
C GLU A 333 23.39 -2.12 10.93
N LEU A 334 22.09 -2.40 10.95
CA LEU A 334 21.46 -3.21 11.99
C LEU A 334 21.52 -4.69 11.62
N ASP A 335 21.17 -5.55 12.58
CA ASP A 335 20.94 -6.96 12.31
C ASP A 335 19.87 -7.12 11.21
N PRO A 336 20.12 -7.88 10.13
CA PRO A 336 19.15 -8.16 9.06
C PRO A 336 17.74 -8.49 9.53
N GLU A 337 17.62 -9.21 10.66
CA GLU A 337 16.34 -9.58 11.24
C GLU A 337 15.46 -8.38 11.62
N LEU A 338 16.07 -7.25 11.99
CA LEU A 338 15.37 -6.05 12.46
C LEU A 338 14.67 -5.28 11.33
N TYR A 339 15.05 -5.53 10.08
CA TYR A 339 14.41 -4.94 8.90
C TYR A 339 13.22 -5.75 8.39
N GLU A 340 12.99 -6.96 8.93
CA GLU A 340 11.92 -7.80 8.42
C GLU A 340 10.56 -7.09 8.61
N PRO A 341 9.74 -6.97 7.56
CA PRO A 341 8.41 -6.40 7.69
C PRO A 341 7.57 -7.23 8.64
N THR A 342 6.90 -6.54 9.55
CA THR A 342 5.83 -7.11 10.35
C THR A 342 4.53 -6.41 10.00
N PHE A 343 3.40 -7.11 10.10
CA PHE A 343 2.12 -6.53 9.75
C PHE A 343 0.98 -7.03 10.62
N MET A 344 -0.06 -6.22 10.76
CA MET A 344 -1.38 -6.65 11.22
C MET A 344 -2.44 -6.21 10.22
N VAL A 345 -3.59 -6.89 10.22
CA VAL A 345 -4.71 -6.57 9.34
C VAL A 345 -5.87 -6.02 10.16
N VAL A 346 -6.50 -4.96 9.67
CA VAL A 346 -7.67 -4.31 10.29
C VAL A 346 -8.79 -4.27 9.26
N TYR A 347 -9.98 -4.71 9.64
CA TYR A 347 -11.18 -4.65 8.82
C TYR A 347 -12.16 -3.62 9.40
N ASP A 348 -12.64 -2.72 8.55
CA ASP A 348 -13.70 -1.77 8.88
C ASP A 348 -15.01 -2.22 8.21
N PRO A 349 -15.99 -2.74 8.99
CA PRO A 349 -17.24 -3.22 8.44
C PRO A 349 -18.17 -2.12 7.90
N ARG A 350 -17.95 -0.86 8.28
CA ARG A 350 -18.78 0.27 7.82
C ARG A 350 -18.59 0.54 6.34
N THR A 351 -17.37 0.37 5.84
CA THR A 351 -17.00 0.58 4.44
C THR A 351 -16.68 -0.72 3.70
N ASP A 352 -16.62 -1.86 4.41
CA ASP A 352 -16.21 -3.15 3.86
C ASP A 352 -14.78 -3.12 3.29
N VAL A 353 -13.86 -2.48 4.02
CA VAL A 353 -12.47 -2.28 3.59
C VAL A 353 -11.52 -2.93 4.57
N THR A 354 -10.51 -3.60 4.03
CA THR A 354 -9.42 -4.22 4.79
C THR A 354 -8.13 -3.43 4.60
N TYR A 355 -7.59 -2.94 5.71
CA TYR A 355 -6.33 -2.22 5.80
C TYR A 355 -5.21 -3.14 6.31
N LYS A 356 -3.97 -2.82 5.94
CA LYS A 356 -2.78 -3.47 6.50
C LYS A 356 -1.87 -2.42 7.11
N LEU A 357 -1.52 -2.61 8.38
CA LEU A 357 -0.48 -1.84 9.06
C LEU A 357 0.83 -2.62 9.00
N GLU A 358 1.90 -2.00 8.52
CA GLU A 358 3.25 -2.56 8.50
C GLU A 358 4.19 -1.79 9.45
N ALA A 359 5.17 -2.46 10.04
CA ALA A 359 6.28 -1.84 10.77
C ALA A 359 7.52 -2.76 10.74
N PRO A 360 8.75 -2.22 10.75
CA PRO A 360 9.95 -3.02 10.91
C PRO A 360 9.93 -3.84 12.20
N TYR A 361 10.45 -5.08 12.16
CA TYR A 361 10.56 -5.94 13.34
C TYR A 361 11.35 -5.28 14.49
N ALA A 362 12.27 -4.36 14.15
CA ALA A 362 13.00 -3.55 15.13
C ALA A 362 12.09 -2.92 16.21
N PHE A 363 10.90 -2.46 15.81
CA PHE A 363 9.92 -1.84 16.71
C PHE A 363 8.93 -2.86 17.28
N THR A 364 8.44 -3.78 16.46
CA THR A 364 7.35 -4.70 16.85
C THR A 364 7.83 -5.93 17.62
N ARG A 365 9.14 -6.17 17.72
CA ARG A 365 9.70 -7.14 18.68
C ARG A 365 9.38 -6.76 20.13
N ASP A 366 9.28 -5.46 20.42
CA ASP A 366 8.80 -4.98 21.72
C ASP A 366 7.27 -5.02 21.76
N ALA A 367 6.74 -5.75 22.73
CA ALA A 367 5.30 -5.93 22.88
C ALA A 367 4.58 -4.63 23.27
N ALA A 368 5.22 -3.74 24.02
CA ALA A 368 4.62 -2.47 24.43
C ALA A 368 4.48 -1.51 23.23
N THR A 369 5.54 -1.38 22.42
CA THR A 369 5.52 -0.60 21.18
C THR A 369 4.50 -1.14 20.19
N ARG A 370 4.45 -2.47 20.01
CA ARG A 370 3.47 -3.13 19.15
C ARG A 370 2.03 -2.85 19.59
N GLU A 371 1.74 -2.92 20.89
CA GLU A 371 0.41 -2.61 21.43
C GLU A 371 0.05 -1.13 21.25
N ARG A 372 1.01 -0.20 21.44
CA ARG A 372 0.79 1.22 21.17
C ARG A 372 0.46 1.48 19.70
N LEU A 373 1.19 0.88 18.76
CA LEU A 373 0.90 0.98 17.32
C LEU A 373 -0.49 0.44 16.98
N THR A 374 -0.86 -0.74 17.50
CA THR A 374 -2.20 -1.32 17.33
C THR A 374 -3.29 -0.36 17.82
N ARG A 375 -3.16 0.12 19.06
CA ARG A 375 -4.14 1.02 19.68
C ARG A 375 -4.27 2.34 18.92
N GLN A 376 -3.15 2.91 18.47
CA GLN A 376 -3.14 4.13 17.68
C GLN A 376 -3.98 3.96 16.41
N VAL A 377 -3.65 2.95 15.59
CA VAL A 377 -4.27 2.77 14.28
C VAL A 377 -5.73 2.35 14.38
N VAL A 378 -6.08 1.43 15.29
CA VAL A 378 -7.47 1.02 15.49
C VAL A 378 -8.33 2.21 15.94
N ALA A 379 -7.82 3.04 16.84
CA ALA A 379 -8.55 4.21 17.32
C ALA A 379 -8.70 5.29 16.22
N GLU A 380 -7.67 5.50 15.40
CA GLU A 380 -7.75 6.43 14.27
C GLU A 380 -8.70 5.95 13.17
N VAL A 381 -8.62 4.68 12.76
CA VAL A 381 -9.56 4.11 11.78
C VAL A 381 -11.00 4.20 12.28
N ALA A 382 -11.22 3.93 13.58
CA ALA A 382 -12.54 4.08 14.19
C ALA A 382 -13.06 5.52 14.08
N ALA A 383 -12.21 6.51 14.36
CA ALA A 383 -12.56 7.92 14.34
C ALA A 383 -12.74 8.51 12.94
N THR A 384 -11.92 8.11 11.96
CA THR A 384 -11.94 8.70 10.61
C THR A 384 -12.78 7.91 9.62
N CYS A 385 -13.12 6.65 9.93
CA CYS A 385 -13.71 5.71 8.98
C CYS A 385 -12.83 5.59 7.71
N GLY A 386 -11.51 5.53 7.93
CA GLY A 386 -10.51 5.61 6.88
C GLY A 386 -9.08 5.61 7.43
N PRO A 387 -8.12 6.15 6.69
CA PRO A 387 -6.74 6.27 7.14
C PRO A 387 -6.58 7.14 8.40
N PRO A 388 -5.46 7.00 9.13
CA PRO A 388 -5.03 7.97 10.13
C PRO A 388 -5.08 9.41 9.65
N GLU A 389 -5.48 10.35 10.53
CA GLU A 389 -5.65 11.76 10.16
C GLU A 389 -4.37 12.38 9.55
N PRO A 390 -3.16 12.17 10.10
CA PRO A 390 -1.93 12.68 9.49
C PRO A 390 -1.67 12.10 8.09
N VAL A 391 -2.03 10.84 7.85
CA VAL A 391 -1.89 10.19 6.54
C VAL A 391 -2.85 10.84 5.54
N SER A 392 -4.11 11.05 5.92
CA SER A 392 -5.08 11.77 5.07
C SER A 392 -4.65 13.21 4.77
N LYS A 393 -4.06 13.93 5.73
CA LYS A 393 -3.49 15.27 5.49
C LYS A 393 -2.32 15.21 4.50
N ALA A 394 -1.43 14.23 4.64
CA ALA A 394 -0.29 14.08 3.73
C ALA A 394 -0.76 13.75 2.30
N ASP A 395 -1.75 12.86 2.15
CA ASP A 395 -2.43 12.55 0.87
C ASP A 395 -2.98 13.82 0.22
N GLU A 396 -3.70 14.65 0.99
CA GLU A 396 -4.22 15.92 0.47
C GLU A 396 -3.12 16.90 0.01
N LEU A 397 -1.98 16.95 0.72
CA LEU A 397 -0.84 17.82 0.38
C LEU A 397 -0.03 17.30 -0.82
N ALA A 398 -0.01 15.98 -1.03
CA ALA A 398 0.70 15.30 -2.10
C ALA A 398 -0.17 15.10 -3.37
N ARG A 399 -1.49 15.28 -3.25
CA ARG A 399 -2.42 15.07 -4.36
C ARG A 399 -2.26 16.12 -5.46
N ILE A 400 -2.06 15.64 -6.69
CA ILE A 400 -2.12 16.43 -7.91
C ILE A 400 -3.46 16.21 -8.61
N SER A 401 -4.27 17.25 -8.75
CA SER A 401 -5.57 17.14 -9.42
C SER A 401 -5.42 16.84 -10.91
N ALA A 402 -6.45 16.24 -11.51
CA ALA A 402 -6.55 16.00 -12.94
C ALA A 402 -6.23 17.25 -13.79
N THR A 403 -6.73 18.42 -13.37
CA THR A 403 -6.50 19.69 -14.06
C THR A 403 -5.05 20.13 -13.97
N GLU A 404 -4.40 19.95 -12.82
CA GLU A 404 -2.98 20.25 -12.64
C GLU A 404 -2.09 19.28 -13.43
N LYS A 405 -2.38 17.97 -13.41
CA LYS A 405 -1.70 16.98 -14.26
C LYS A 405 -1.75 17.40 -15.73
N ALA A 406 -2.93 17.77 -16.23
CA ALA A 406 -3.10 18.24 -17.62
C ALA A 406 -2.36 19.56 -17.91
N ALA A 407 -2.32 20.50 -16.96
CA ALA A 407 -1.55 21.73 -17.11
C ALA A 407 -0.04 21.48 -17.14
N LEU A 408 0.47 20.58 -16.29
CA LEU A 408 1.88 20.20 -16.26
C LEU A 408 2.30 19.48 -17.55
N ARG A 409 1.49 18.53 -18.04
CA ARG A 409 1.73 17.85 -19.32
C ARG A 409 1.85 18.83 -20.48
N ARG A 410 0.94 19.81 -20.59
CA ARG A 410 1.03 20.87 -21.62
C ARG A 410 2.32 21.68 -21.52
N LYS A 411 2.75 22.05 -20.30
CA LYS A 411 4.03 22.75 -20.09
C LYS A 411 5.21 21.90 -20.54
N PHE A 412 5.18 20.57 -20.33
CA PHE A 412 6.19 19.67 -20.87
C PHE A 412 6.16 19.61 -22.39
N GLU A 413 4.99 19.51 -23.02
CA GLU A 413 4.87 19.53 -24.49
C GLU A 413 5.50 20.79 -25.10
N GLU A 414 5.18 21.97 -24.53
CA GLU A 414 5.75 23.26 -24.95
C GLU A 414 7.27 23.31 -24.77
N ARG A 415 7.80 22.83 -23.63
CA ARG A 415 9.23 22.92 -23.31
C ARG A 415 10.08 21.89 -24.02
N LEU A 416 9.54 20.70 -24.25
CA LEU A 416 10.20 19.61 -24.98
C LEU A 416 10.04 19.75 -26.50
N GLY A 417 9.15 20.65 -26.96
CA GLY A 417 8.85 20.83 -28.38
C GLY A 417 8.28 19.57 -29.02
N SER A 418 7.53 18.78 -28.25
CA SER A 418 7.02 17.47 -28.66
C SER A 418 5.70 17.17 -27.97
N ASP A 419 4.69 16.78 -28.74
CA ASP A 419 3.41 16.37 -28.14
C ASP A 419 3.54 15.02 -27.42
N GLN A 420 2.62 14.76 -26.51
CA GLN A 420 2.41 13.43 -25.97
C GLN A 420 2.08 12.42 -27.09
N GLN A 421 2.59 11.20 -26.95
CA GLN A 421 2.20 10.05 -27.75
C GLN A 421 0.75 9.68 -27.42
N ALA A 422 -0.16 9.74 -28.39
CA ALA A 422 -1.54 9.30 -28.23
C ALA A 422 -1.66 7.80 -28.56
N THR A 423 -2.44 7.08 -27.76
CA THR A 423 -2.82 5.67 -28.02
C THR A 423 -4.23 5.58 -28.59
N TYR A 424 -4.59 4.41 -29.12
CA TYR A 424 -5.95 4.17 -29.59
C TYR A 424 -6.96 4.13 -28.43
N ASP A 425 -6.54 3.68 -27.25
CA ASP A 425 -7.39 3.67 -26.06
C ASP A 425 -7.73 5.09 -25.60
N ASP A 426 -6.78 6.03 -25.69
CA ASP A 426 -7.03 7.46 -25.43
C ASP A 426 -8.10 8.07 -26.34
N LEU A 427 -8.17 7.60 -27.60
CA LEU A 427 -9.18 8.02 -28.56
C LEU A 427 -10.55 7.40 -28.28
N ARG A 428 -10.58 6.18 -27.74
CA ARG A 428 -11.79 5.38 -27.57
C ARG A 428 -12.51 5.67 -26.26
N TRP A 429 -11.77 5.90 -25.18
CA TRP A 429 -12.31 6.06 -23.83
C TRP A 429 -12.13 7.48 -23.28
N GLY A 430 -11.48 8.36 -24.07
CA GLY A 430 -10.90 9.61 -23.56
C GLY A 430 -9.56 9.31 -22.89
N LYS A 431 -8.66 10.31 -22.79
CA LYS A 431 -7.44 10.16 -21.98
C LYS A 431 -7.87 9.86 -20.55
N GLU A 432 -7.65 8.63 -20.09
CA GLU A 432 -7.88 8.28 -18.69
C GLU A 432 -6.95 9.14 -17.82
N THR A 433 -7.56 9.99 -17.01
CA THR A 433 -6.92 10.60 -15.86
C THR A 433 -6.74 9.52 -14.81
N TYR A 434 -5.71 8.69 -14.98
CA TYR A 434 -5.10 8.01 -13.83
C TYR A 434 -4.52 9.06 -12.88
#